data_AF-A0A914F4M0-F1
#
_entry.id   AF-A0A914F4M0-F1
#
_cell.length_a   1.000
_cell.length_b   1.000
_cell.length_c   1.000
_cell.angle_alpha   90.00
_cell.angle_beta   90.00
_cell.angle_gamma   90.00
#
_symmetry.space_group_name_H-M   'P 1'
#
loop_
_entity.id
_entity.type
_entity.pdbx_description
1 polymer ?
#
loop_
_entity_poly.entity_id
_entity_poly.type
_entity_poly.pdbx_seq_one_letter_code
_entity_poly.pdbx_strand_id
1 'polypeptide(L)'
;MVQLNFLFIFAITYFALATAKCPPGSVIRNEKCYKFHPELSPYGTANLSCSILKGQPAIPRNHEENDFLEQESKRHFRKINSSDAWIGARFPQNGSYSNYEGGYADASADLYCISMEIKSGFWGVNVCRNDISKPYICEYEVPVNTVAPPTLTNLTILDYATKPIRFATVLPYITKNPSAAATTKPLTNICPAGWLHFNGSCYQSTAPAKFNWKNAESYCISQRAHLVSIHNDDEFKFVDTEFDKKSNCYWIGLQAADKTQKAWNYTDGTLYNFVRLPFPTQKVLDSRFAPCVYSCNNYFTNANQCEAELNAVCKKPVIA
;
A
#
# COMPACT_ATOMS: atom_id res chain seq x y z
N MET A 1 -34.85 8.66 66.63
CA MET A 1 -34.20 7.42 66.13
C MET A 1 -35.30 6.38 65.98
N VAL A 2 -35.56 5.77 64.83
CA VAL A 2 -34.69 5.48 63.67
C VAL A 2 -35.23 6.13 62.38
N GLN A 3 -34.35 6.36 61.39
CA GLN A 3 -34.70 6.99 60.11
C GLN A 3 -35.50 6.09 59.17
N LEU A 4 -36.38 6.75 58.40
CA LEU A 4 -36.85 6.31 57.09
C LEU A 4 -35.65 6.07 56.14
N ASN A 5 -35.73 5.10 55.23
CA ASN A 5 -35.63 5.43 53.80
C ASN A 5 -35.97 4.25 52.86
N PHE A 6 -36.57 4.64 51.74
CA PHE A 6 -37.07 3.83 50.64
C PHE A 6 -36.08 2.81 50.09
N LEU A 7 -36.56 1.59 49.81
CA LEU A 7 -35.95 0.74 48.78
C LEU A 7 -36.12 1.43 47.42
N PHE A 8 -35.09 2.15 46.98
CA PHE A 8 -34.97 2.50 45.57
C PHE A 8 -34.60 1.24 44.78
N ILE A 9 -35.58 0.73 44.02
CA ILE A 9 -35.34 -0.29 42.99
C ILE A 9 -34.53 0.36 41.88
N PHE A 10 -33.20 0.35 42.01
CA PHE A 10 -32.31 0.53 40.87
C PHE A 10 -32.34 -0.74 40.03
N ALA A 11 -33.44 -0.91 39.29
CA ALA A 11 -33.41 -1.61 38.03
C ALA A 11 -32.47 -0.81 37.11
N ILE A 12 -31.17 -1.08 37.21
CA ILE A 12 -30.22 -0.64 36.19
C ILE A 12 -30.63 -1.40 34.93
N THR A 13 -31.45 -0.74 34.12
CA THR A 13 -31.62 -1.07 32.72
C THR A 13 -30.24 -0.96 32.09
N TYR A 14 -29.53 -2.08 32.06
CA TYR A 14 -28.33 -2.23 31.25
C TYR A 14 -28.79 -2.10 29.80
N PHE A 15 -28.76 -0.86 29.31
CA PHE A 15 -28.90 -0.56 27.91
C PHE A 15 -27.92 -1.47 27.17
N ALA A 16 -28.45 -2.31 26.27
CA ALA A 16 -27.66 -3.10 25.37
C ALA A 16 -26.95 -2.16 24.38
N LEU A 17 -25.84 -1.57 24.82
CA LEU A 17 -24.92 -0.83 23.97
C LEU A 17 -24.16 -1.85 23.14
N ALA A 18 -24.55 -1.91 21.86
CA ALA A 18 -24.06 -2.88 20.90
C ALA A 18 -22.53 -2.91 20.81
N THR A 19 -21.99 -4.13 20.83
CA THR A 19 -20.76 -4.56 20.14
C THR A 19 -19.65 -3.50 20.04
N ALA A 20 -18.69 -3.53 20.97
CA ALA A 20 -17.41 -2.83 20.77
C ALA A 20 -16.69 -3.42 19.54
N LYS A 21 -16.75 -2.71 18.41
CA LYS A 21 -16.17 -3.16 17.12
C LYS A 21 -14.64 -3.26 17.14
N CYS A 22 -13.98 -2.54 18.05
CA CYS A 22 -12.54 -2.45 18.17
C CYS A 22 -12.11 -2.40 19.65
N PRO A 23 -10.86 -2.78 19.97
CA PRO A 23 -10.28 -2.55 21.30
C PRO A 23 -10.32 -1.07 21.72
N PRO A 24 -10.47 -0.75 23.03
CA PRO A 24 -10.42 0.62 23.51
C PRO A 24 -9.08 1.30 23.17
N GLY A 25 -9.17 2.52 22.65
CA GLY A 25 -8.00 3.30 22.19
C GLY A 25 -7.52 2.98 20.77
N SER A 26 -8.23 2.14 20.01
CA SER A 26 -7.92 1.92 18.59
C SER A 26 -8.44 3.03 17.67
N VAL A 27 -7.69 3.31 16.61
CA VAL A 27 -8.10 4.10 15.44
C VAL A 27 -8.72 3.16 14.41
N ILE A 28 -9.79 3.58 13.73
CA ILE A 28 -10.49 2.76 12.72
C ILE A 28 -10.19 3.29 11.32
N ARG A 29 -9.76 2.41 10.41
CA ARG A 29 -9.55 2.71 8.99
C ARG A 29 -9.93 1.47 8.17
N ASN A 30 -10.75 1.65 7.13
CA ASN A 30 -11.14 0.61 6.17
C ASN A 30 -11.59 -0.71 6.83
N GLU A 31 -12.53 -0.61 7.78
CA GLU A 31 -13.09 -1.74 8.55
C GLU A 31 -12.08 -2.54 9.41
N LYS A 32 -10.89 -1.99 9.64
CA LYS A 32 -9.87 -2.52 10.55
C LYS A 32 -9.59 -1.57 11.71
N CYS A 33 -9.18 -2.16 12.82
CA CYS A 33 -8.81 -1.44 14.04
C CYS A 33 -7.30 -1.45 14.21
N TYR A 34 -6.68 -0.29 14.47
CA TYR A 34 -5.25 -0.16 14.70
C TYR A 34 -5.01 0.40 16.08
N LYS A 35 -4.10 -0.18 16.86
CA LYS A 35 -3.74 0.31 18.20
C LYS A 35 -2.25 0.58 18.28
N PHE A 36 -1.92 1.80 18.72
CA PHE A 36 -0.56 2.28 18.84
C PHE A 36 -0.12 2.12 20.29
N HIS A 37 0.85 1.23 20.52
CA HIS A 37 1.35 0.84 21.82
C HIS A 37 2.68 1.56 22.12
N PRO A 38 2.67 2.63 22.94
CA PRO A 38 3.86 3.43 23.22
C PRO A 38 4.89 2.74 24.11
N GLU A 39 4.52 1.65 24.78
CA GLU A 39 5.41 0.89 25.66
C GLU A 39 6.49 0.14 24.86
N LEU A 40 7.75 0.31 25.27
CA LEU A 40 8.89 -0.31 24.61
C LEU A 40 8.91 -1.81 24.91
N SER A 41 8.76 -2.64 23.87
CA SER A 41 8.76 -4.10 23.99
C SER A 41 9.64 -4.77 22.93
N PRO A 42 10.23 -5.95 23.22
CA PRO A 42 10.79 -6.82 22.19
C PRO A 42 9.71 -7.31 21.24
N TYR A 43 10.06 -7.57 19.98
CA TYR A 43 9.10 -7.95 18.94
C TYR A 43 8.24 -9.18 19.31
N GLY A 44 8.84 -10.20 19.94
CA GLY A 44 8.10 -11.38 20.41
C GLY A 44 7.01 -11.03 21.43
N THR A 45 7.30 -10.12 22.36
CA THR A 45 6.35 -9.62 23.36
C THR A 45 5.27 -8.74 22.71
N ALA A 46 5.65 -7.89 21.75
CA ALA A 46 4.70 -7.09 20.97
C ALA A 46 3.71 -7.98 20.19
N ASN A 47 4.20 -9.01 19.51
CA ASN A 47 3.40 -9.98 18.78
C ASN A 47 2.39 -10.71 19.69
N LEU A 48 2.85 -11.21 20.84
CA LEU A 48 1.97 -11.82 21.84
C LEU A 48 0.93 -10.83 22.37
N SER A 49 1.31 -9.57 22.59
CA SER A 49 0.40 -8.52 23.09
C SER A 49 -0.71 -8.20 22.09
N CYS A 50 -0.41 -8.19 20.78
CA CYS A 50 -1.45 -8.11 19.75
C CYS A 50 -2.34 -9.37 19.72
N SER A 51 -1.74 -10.57 19.83
CA SER A 51 -2.46 -11.86 19.79
C SER A 51 -3.48 -12.05 20.91
N ILE A 52 -3.28 -11.45 22.09
CA ILE A 52 -4.22 -11.54 23.23
C ILE A 52 -5.66 -11.12 22.84
N LEU A 53 -5.81 -10.13 21.95
CA LEU A 53 -7.10 -9.67 21.47
C LEU A 53 -7.41 -10.16 20.04
N LYS A 54 -6.84 -11.30 19.64
CA LYS A 54 -6.93 -11.89 18.28
C LYS A 54 -6.45 -10.96 17.16
N GLY A 55 -5.52 -10.06 17.47
CA GLY A 55 -4.83 -9.23 16.49
C GLY A 55 -3.43 -9.76 16.17
N GLN A 56 -2.73 -8.99 15.35
CA GLN A 56 -1.33 -9.20 15.00
C GLN A 56 -0.61 -7.85 14.90
N PRO A 57 0.74 -7.80 14.89
CA PRO A 57 1.45 -6.58 14.52
C PRO A 57 0.99 -6.07 13.15
N ALA A 58 0.75 -4.77 13.00
CA ALA A 58 0.09 -4.19 11.84
C ALA A 58 0.84 -4.44 10.54
N ILE A 59 0.14 -4.89 9.49
CA ILE A 59 0.73 -5.26 8.19
C ILE A 59 0.23 -4.26 7.13
N PRO A 60 1.04 -3.27 6.73
CA PRO A 60 0.63 -2.33 5.68
C PRO A 60 0.57 -3.06 4.34
N ARG A 61 -0.58 -2.98 3.65
CA ARG A 61 -0.84 -3.73 2.40
C ARG A 61 -0.81 -2.86 1.14
N ASN A 62 -0.69 -1.54 1.28
CA ASN A 62 -0.49 -0.57 0.21
C ASN A 62 0.07 0.75 0.77
N HIS A 63 0.39 1.70 -0.12
CA HIS A 63 0.92 3.00 0.28
C HIS A 63 -0.03 3.81 1.17
N GLU A 64 -1.34 3.85 0.87
CA GLU A 64 -2.32 4.60 1.69
C GLU A 64 -2.37 4.11 3.15
N GLU A 65 -2.24 2.80 3.37
CA GLU A 65 -2.21 2.20 4.70
C GLU A 65 -0.87 2.46 5.40
N ASN A 66 0.24 2.46 4.66
CA ASN A 66 1.54 2.82 5.20
C ASN A 66 1.58 4.28 5.67
N ASP A 67 1.14 5.21 4.82
CA ASP A 67 1.11 6.65 5.12
C ASP A 67 0.18 6.97 6.31
N PHE A 68 -0.94 6.25 6.42
CA PHE A 68 -1.83 6.30 7.59
C PHE A 68 -1.11 5.83 8.87
N LEU A 69 -0.42 4.68 8.82
CA LEU A 69 0.31 4.13 9.98
C LEU A 69 1.47 5.04 10.39
N GLU A 70 2.17 5.64 9.43
CA GLU A 70 3.21 6.65 9.66
C GLU A 70 2.63 7.90 10.37
N GLN A 71 1.58 8.50 9.82
CA GLN A 71 0.97 9.71 10.36
C GLN A 71 0.44 9.50 11.79
N GLU A 72 -0.21 8.38 12.05
CA GLU A 72 -0.69 8.06 13.40
C GLU A 72 0.43 7.65 14.35
N SER A 73 1.52 7.07 13.85
CA SER A 73 2.75 6.83 14.65
C SER A 73 3.38 8.15 15.10
N LYS A 74 3.48 9.15 14.21
CA LYS A 74 3.94 10.51 14.54
C LYS A 74 3.08 11.14 15.64
N ARG A 75 1.78 10.88 15.66
CA ARG A 75 0.83 11.38 16.67
C ARG A 75 0.99 10.67 18.01
N HIS A 76 0.97 9.34 18.01
CA HIS A 76 0.89 8.51 19.21
C HIS A 76 2.26 8.34 19.91
N PHE A 77 3.35 8.27 19.15
CA PHE A 77 4.70 8.08 19.68
C PHE A 77 5.48 9.38 19.89
N ARG A 78 4.86 10.56 19.70
CA ARG A 78 5.51 11.90 19.82
C ARG A 78 6.25 12.20 21.13
N LYS A 79 6.00 11.44 22.20
CA LYS A 79 6.66 11.58 23.52
C LYS A 79 7.66 10.46 23.82
N ILE A 80 7.83 9.51 22.90
CA ILE A 80 8.66 8.33 23.08
C ILE A 80 10.02 8.60 22.46
N ASN A 81 11.11 8.28 23.18
CA ASN A 81 12.47 8.38 22.66
C ASN A 81 12.79 7.17 21.78
N SER A 82 12.13 7.08 20.63
CA SER A 82 12.34 6.03 19.64
C SER A 82 12.17 6.59 18.22
N SER A 83 13.00 6.12 17.30
CA SER A 83 12.98 6.49 15.87
C SER A 83 11.96 5.70 15.07
N ASP A 84 11.61 4.50 15.52
CA ASP A 84 10.90 3.49 14.75
C ASP A 84 10.05 2.57 15.63
N ALA A 85 8.99 2.00 15.05
CA ALA A 85 8.03 1.15 15.75
C ALA A 85 7.91 -0.24 15.10
N TRP A 86 7.69 -1.30 15.89
CA TRP A 86 7.48 -2.65 15.35
C TRP A 86 6.17 -2.75 14.55
N ILE A 87 6.25 -3.39 13.38
CA ILE A 87 5.13 -3.70 12.49
C ILE A 87 5.22 -5.16 12.03
N GLY A 88 4.09 -5.74 11.59
CA GLY A 88 4.01 -7.14 11.12
C GLY A 88 4.36 -7.36 9.66
N ALA A 89 4.96 -6.36 8.99
CA ALA A 89 5.42 -6.49 7.62
C ALA A 89 6.33 -7.72 7.43
N ARG A 90 6.25 -8.32 6.25
CA ARG A 90 7.00 -9.51 5.86
C ARG A 90 7.77 -9.24 4.59
N PHE A 91 8.82 -10.02 4.35
CA PHE A 91 9.55 -9.97 3.09
C PHE A 91 8.58 -10.21 1.91
N PRO A 92 8.52 -9.27 0.94
CA PRO A 92 7.52 -9.32 -0.10
C PRO A 92 7.61 -10.55 -0.97
N GLN A 93 6.45 -11.18 -1.17
CA GLN A 93 6.23 -12.22 -2.15
C GLN A 93 5.58 -11.60 -3.40
N ASN A 94 5.34 -12.41 -4.42
CA ASN A 94 4.96 -11.94 -5.76
C ASN A 94 3.73 -11.00 -5.75
N GLY A 95 3.97 -9.69 -5.87
CA GLY A 95 2.94 -8.63 -5.91
C GLY A 95 2.47 -8.08 -4.55
N SER A 96 3.10 -8.43 -3.43
CA SER A 96 2.79 -7.79 -2.14
C SER A 96 3.52 -6.46 -1.97
N TYR A 97 2.82 -5.44 -1.45
CA TYR A 97 3.38 -4.12 -1.15
C TYR A 97 4.59 -4.17 -0.20
N SER A 98 5.51 -3.22 -0.38
CA SER A 98 6.69 -3.06 0.47
C SER A 98 7.14 -1.60 0.55
N ASN A 99 7.72 -1.21 1.69
CA ASN A 99 8.32 0.12 1.86
C ASN A 99 9.72 0.08 2.50
N TYR A 100 10.54 -0.92 2.19
CA TYR A 100 11.86 -1.10 2.83
C TYR A 100 12.85 0.01 2.48
N GLU A 101 13.55 0.52 3.49
CA GLU A 101 14.66 1.47 3.30
C GLU A 101 15.80 0.79 2.53
N GLY A 102 16.05 1.21 1.29
CA GLY A 102 17.12 0.67 0.45
C GLY A 102 16.83 -0.69 -0.21
N GLY A 103 15.64 -1.27 0.00
CA GLY A 103 15.26 -2.59 -0.51
C GLY A 103 15.53 -3.74 0.48
N TYR A 104 15.03 -4.94 0.17
CA TYR A 104 15.14 -6.12 1.03
C TYR A 104 15.84 -7.28 0.30
N ALA A 105 16.48 -8.16 1.07
CA ALA A 105 17.04 -9.42 0.57
C ALA A 105 16.10 -10.59 0.90
N ASP A 106 16.17 -11.65 0.07
CA ASP A 106 15.50 -12.94 0.31
C ASP A 106 16.22 -13.69 1.44
N ALA A 107 15.98 -13.24 2.67
CA ALA A 107 16.51 -13.81 3.89
C ALA A 107 15.41 -14.60 4.60
N SER A 108 15.77 -15.71 5.26
CA SER A 108 14.81 -16.56 5.98
C SER A 108 13.92 -15.73 6.91
N ALA A 109 12.62 -15.67 6.57
CA ALA A 109 11.67 -14.70 7.12
C ALA A 109 11.40 -14.85 8.63
N ASP A 110 11.86 -15.94 9.23
CA ASP A 110 11.61 -16.29 10.63
C ASP A 110 12.66 -15.68 11.59
N LEU A 111 13.81 -15.20 11.09
CA LEU A 111 14.88 -14.64 11.92
C LEU A 111 14.81 -13.10 12.07
N TYR A 112 13.94 -12.45 11.30
CA TYR A 112 13.93 -11.00 11.12
C TYR A 112 12.60 -10.36 11.54
N CYS A 113 12.73 -9.20 12.16
CA CYS A 113 11.67 -8.40 12.76
C CYS A 113 11.65 -7.04 12.10
N ILE A 114 10.50 -6.61 11.61
CA ILE A 114 10.39 -5.39 10.79
C ILE A 114 9.90 -4.23 11.66
N SER A 115 10.58 -3.09 11.55
CA SER A 115 10.16 -1.82 12.14
C SER A 115 9.92 -0.77 11.06
N MET A 116 9.07 0.21 11.34
CA MET A 116 8.78 1.35 10.48
C MET A 116 9.34 2.62 11.11
N GLU A 117 10.15 3.39 10.39
CA GLU A 117 10.65 4.68 10.88
C GLU A 117 9.48 5.66 11.04
N ILE A 118 9.33 6.21 12.24
CA ILE A 118 8.23 7.12 12.61
C ILE A 118 8.27 8.41 11.79
N LYS A 119 9.42 8.78 11.20
CA LYS A 119 9.57 10.03 10.42
C LYS A 119 9.23 9.90 8.94
N SER A 120 9.54 8.76 8.32
CA SER A 120 9.51 8.57 6.86
C SER A 120 8.58 7.46 6.38
N GLY A 121 8.10 6.61 7.29
CA GLY A 121 7.29 5.45 6.95
C GLY A 121 8.09 4.29 6.33
N PHE A 122 9.40 4.43 6.09
CA PHE A 122 10.23 3.36 5.54
C PHE A 122 10.46 2.23 6.54
N TRP A 123 10.65 1.00 6.05
CA TRP A 123 10.78 -0.20 6.87
C TRP A 123 12.24 -0.63 7.01
N GLY A 124 12.68 -0.85 8.26
CA GLY A 124 13.98 -1.40 8.62
C GLY A 124 13.90 -2.90 8.96
N VAL A 125 14.92 -3.65 8.53
CA VAL A 125 15.11 -5.06 8.89
C VAL A 125 15.96 -5.16 10.16
N ASN A 126 15.42 -5.79 11.22
CA ASN A 126 16.12 -6.00 12.48
C ASN A 126 16.30 -7.49 12.74
N VAL A 127 17.42 -7.91 13.35
CA VAL A 127 17.50 -9.26 13.94
C VAL A 127 16.57 -9.32 15.15
N CYS A 128 15.74 -10.36 15.24
CA CYS A 128 14.82 -10.54 16.36
C CYS A 128 15.56 -10.85 17.67
N ARG A 129 15.94 -9.80 18.44
CA ARG A 129 16.62 -9.94 19.74
C ARG A 129 15.78 -9.37 20.88
N ASN A 130 15.89 -9.98 22.06
CA ASN A 130 15.16 -9.57 23.26
C ASN A 130 15.70 -8.29 23.93
N ASP A 131 16.88 -7.81 23.54
CA ASP A 131 17.48 -6.56 24.02
C ASP A 131 17.05 -5.32 23.20
N ILE A 132 16.41 -5.52 22.04
CA ILE A 132 15.89 -4.43 21.20
C ILE A 132 14.41 -4.23 21.53
N SER A 133 14.07 -3.12 22.20
CA SER A 133 12.69 -2.76 22.53
C SER A 133 12.27 -1.47 21.82
N LYS A 134 11.08 -1.49 21.20
CA LYS A 134 10.49 -0.38 20.44
C LYS A 134 9.00 -0.25 20.79
N PRO A 135 8.36 0.92 20.58
CA PRO A 135 6.90 0.96 20.53
C PRO A 135 6.40 0.06 19.38
N TYR A 136 5.13 -0.31 19.37
CA TYR A 136 4.59 -1.23 18.38
C TYR A 136 3.16 -0.88 17.97
N ILE A 137 2.72 -1.44 16.84
CA ILE A 137 1.38 -1.20 16.30
C ILE A 137 0.69 -2.56 16.11
N CYS A 138 -0.51 -2.71 16.67
CA CYS A 138 -1.35 -3.88 16.45
C CYS A 138 -2.47 -3.56 15.45
N GLU A 139 -2.80 -4.49 14.57
CA GLU A 139 -4.05 -4.50 13.79
C GLU A 139 -5.01 -5.59 14.31
N TYR A 140 -6.31 -5.32 14.20
CA TYR A 140 -7.39 -6.25 14.54
C TYR A 140 -8.48 -6.19 13.46
N GLU A 141 -9.05 -7.34 13.14
CA GLU A 141 -10.25 -7.43 12.32
C GLU A 141 -11.48 -7.07 13.15
N VAL A 142 -12.39 -6.27 12.59
CA VAL A 142 -13.70 -6.04 13.21
C VAL A 142 -14.48 -7.35 13.12
N PRO A 143 -15.03 -7.89 14.24
CA PRO A 143 -15.81 -9.11 14.18
C PRO A 143 -17.06 -8.89 13.31
N VAL A 144 -17.09 -9.56 12.16
CA VAL A 144 -18.28 -9.64 11.32
C VAL A 144 -19.36 -10.34 12.14
N ASN A 145 -20.47 -9.63 12.38
CA ASN A 145 -21.67 -10.23 12.98
C ASN A 145 -22.23 -11.26 11.99
N THR A 146 -21.76 -12.51 12.07
CA THR A 146 -22.32 -13.62 11.33
C THR A 146 -23.73 -13.87 11.84
N VAL A 147 -24.72 -13.31 11.14
CA VAL A 147 -26.11 -13.74 11.26
C VAL A 147 -26.10 -15.23 10.93
N ALA A 148 -26.35 -16.06 11.95
CA ALA A 148 -26.38 -17.50 11.76
C ALA A 148 -27.39 -17.84 10.65
N PRO A 149 -27.07 -18.72 9.69
CA PRO A 149 -28.07 -19.24 8.78
C PRO A 149 -29.25 -19.77 9.60
N PRO A 150 -30.51 -19.46 9.23
CA PRO A 150 -31.65 -19.91 10.00
C PRO A 150 -31.60 -21.43 10.11
N THR A 151 -31.53 -21.95 11.33
CA THR A 151 -31.55 -23.37 11.60
C THR A 151 -32.86 -23.95 11.10
N LEU A 152 -32.78 -24.83 10.10
CA LEU A 152 -33.91 -25.56 9.56
C LEU A 152 -34.39 -26.55 10.63
N THR A 153 -35.24 -26.03 11.52
CA THR A 153 -35.87 -26.79 12.59
C THR A 153 -37.04 -27.58 11.99
N ASN A 154 -36.97 -28.90 12.14
CA ASN A 154 -37.92 -29.93 11.74
C ASN A 154 -39.28 -29.44 11.18
N LEU A 155 -39.40 -29.39 9.85
CA LEU A 155 -40.70 -29.44 9.20
C LEU A 155 -41.22 -30.88 9.27
N THR A 156 -42.11 -31.14 10.22
CA THR A 156 -42.90 -32.38 10.26
C THR A 156 -43.82 -32.42 9.04
N ILE A 157 -43.61 -33.40 8.15
CA ILE A 157 -44.47 -33.62 6.99
C ILE A 157 -45.79 -34.25 7.44
N LEU A 158 -46.77 -33.40 7.75
CA LEU A 158 -48.18 -33.77 7.86
C LEU A 158 -49.04 -32.49 7.86
N ASP A 159 -49.43 -32.03 6.67
CA ASP A 159 -50.85 -32.10 6.34
C ASP A 159 -51.12 -31.99 4.84
N TYR A 160 -52.17 -32.70 4.41
CA TYR A 160 -52.49 -32.91 3.00
C TYR A 160 -53.66 -32.01 2.58
N ALA A 161 -53.47 -31.31 1.46
CA ALA A 161 -54.48 -30.71 0.56
C ALA A 161 -55.88 -30.33 1.10
N THR A 162 -56.29 -29.07 0.87
CA THR A 162 -57.65 -28.81 0.33
C THR A 162 -57.76 -27.52 -0.48
N LYS A 163 -58.23 -27.68 -1.73
CA LYS A 163 -58.94 -26.71 -2.60
C LYS A 163 -58.13 -25.62 -3.34
N PRO A 164 -58.65 -25.13 -4.49
CA PRO A 164 -57.84 -24.60 -5.58
C PRO A 164 -57.91 -23.08 -5.74
N ILE A 165 -56.89 -22.50 -6.36
CA ILE A 165 -56.90 -21.11 -6.82
C ILE A 165 -56.96 -21.10 -8.36
N ARG A 166 -58.02 -20.51 -8.92
CA ARG A 166 -58.13 -20.17 -10.35
C ARG A 166 -58.04 -18.65 -10.52
N PHE A 167 -57.01 -18.16 -11.20
CA PHE A 167 -57.03 -16.91 -11.97
C PHE A 167 -56.15 -17.15 -13.21
N ALA A 168 -56.75 -17.40 -14.37
CA ALA A 168 -57.25 -16.40 -15.32
C ALA A 168 -56.11 -15.77 -16.15
N THR A 169 -55.95 -16.27 -17.38
CA THR A 169 -54.97 -15.82 -18.37
C THR A 169 -55.26 -14.40 -18.87
N VAL A 170 -54.30 -13.48 -18.73
CA VAL A 170 -54.30 -12.19 -19.43
C VAL A 170 -52.88 -11.87 -19.93
N LEU A 171 -52.61 -12.20 -21.20
CA LEU A 171 -51.78 -11.36 -22.08
C LEU A 171 -52.65 -10.16 -22.55
N PRO A 172 -52.13 -9.02 -23.04
CA PRO A 172 -50.82 -8.77 -23.66
C PRO A 172 -50.06 -7.61 -22.93
N TYR A 173 -49.02 -6.91 -23.42
CA TYR A 173 -48.40 -6.74 -24.74
C TYR A 173 -46.87 -6.62 -24.63
N ILE A 174 -46.14 -6.88 -25.72
CA ILE A 174 -44.78 -6.39 -25.94
C ILE A 174 -44.86 -5.13 -26.80
N THR A 175 -44.63 -3.95 -26.22
CA THR A 175 -44.32 -2.75 -27.00
C THR A 175 -42.80 -2.59 -27.11
N LYS A 176 -42.24 -2.96 -28.26
CA LYS A 176 -40.90 -2.51 -28.64
C LYS A 176 -40.91 -0.98 -28.69
N ASN A 177 -39.95 -0.33 -28.03
CA ASN A 177 -39.47 0.97 -28.48
C ASN A 177 -37.93 0.94 -28.53
N PRO A 178 -37.29 1.36 -29.63
CA PRO A 178 -35.88 1.06 -29.88
C PRO A 178 -34.93 2.16 -29.41
N SER A 179 -33.65 1.79 -29.32
CA SER A 179 -32.49 2.70 -29.42
C SER A 179 -32.43 3.86 -28.43
N ALA A 180 -31.91 3.55 -27.24
CA ALA A 180 -30.86 4.39 -26.64
C ALA A 180 -29.70 3.47 -26.23
N ALA A 181 -29.10 2.80 -27.22
CA ALA A 181 -27.79 2.19 -27.02
C ALA A 181 -26.79 3.33 -26.81
N ALA A 182 -26.58 3.70 -25.53
CA ALA A 182 -25.48 4.55 -25.12
C ALA A 182 -24.22 3.89 -25.65
N THR A 183 -23.73 4.42 -26.77
CA THR A 183 -22.60 3.83 -27.48
C THR A 183 -21.37 4.21 -26.68
N THR A 184 -21.04 3.40 -25.68
CA THR A 184 -19.74 3.42 -25.02
C THR A 184 -18.73 2.99 -26.07
N LYS A 185 -18.36 3.96 -26.92
CA LYS A 185 -17.18 3.90 -27.77
C LYS A 185 -16.05 3.42 -26.86
N PRO A 186 -15.42 2.26 -27.13
CA PRO A 186 -14.31 1.82 -26.32
C PRO A 186 -13.27 2.95 -26.31
N LEU A 187 -12.65 3.19 -25.15
CA LEU A 187 -11.55 4.16 -25.00
C LEU A 187 -10.28 3.62 -25.70
N THR A 188 -10.36 3.48 -27.02
CA THR A 188 -9.22 3.26 -27.89
C THR A 188 -8.38 4.53 -27.88
N ASN A 189 -7.12 4.41 -27.45
CA ASN A 189 -6.10 5.47 -27.32
C ASN A 189 -6.06 6.20 -25.97
N ILE A 190 -6.17 5.47 -24.84
CA ILE A 190 -5.76 5.96 -23.50
C ILE A 190 -4.32 6.51 -23.51
N CYS A 191 -3.44 5.87 -24.30
CA CYS A 191 -2.08 6.32 -24.56
C CYS A 191 -1.85 6.53 -26.07
N PRO A 192 -0.88 7.39 -26.48
CA PRO A 192 -0.49 7.54 -27.87
C PRO A 192 0.06 6.24 -28.47
N ALA A 193 0.07 6.13 -29.80
CA ALA A 193 0.69 4.99 -30.48
C ALA A 193 2.17 4.83 -30.08
N GLY A 194 2.56 3.60 -29.73
CA GLY A 194 3.91 3.28 -29.24
C GLY A 194 4.15 3.52 -27.74
N TRP A 195 3.13 3.93 -26.98
CA TRP A 195 3.19 4.08 -25.52
C TRP A 195 2.35 2.99 -24.85
N LEU A 196 2.89 2.39 -23.78
CA LEU A 196 2.20 1.39 -22.96
C LEU A 196 1.47 2.08 -21.79
N HIS A 197 0.25 1.64 -21.48
CA HIS A 197 -0.52 2.15 -20.34
C HIS A 197 -0.24 1.33 -19.07
N PHE A 198 0.03 2.03 -17.96
CA PHE A 198 0.03 1.45 -16.62
C PHE A 198 -0.46 2.50 -15.60
N ASN A 199 -1.40 2.10 -14.74
CA ASN A 199 -1.91 2.89 -13.61
C ASN A 199 -2.16 4.40 -13.87
N GLY A 200 -2.86 4.74 -14.96
CA GLY A 200 -3.19 6.14 -15.28
C GLY A 200 -2.04 6.95 -15.90
N SER A 201 -0.92 6.29 -16.23
CA SER A 201 0.22 6.86 -16.95
C SER A 201 0.53 6.08 -18.23
N CYS A 202 1.24 6.75 -19.13
CA CYS A 202 1.74 6.23 -20.39
C CYS A 202 3.27 6.22 -20.37
N TYR A 203 3.87 5.12 -20.83
CA TYR A 203 5.31 4.89 -20.80
C TYR A 203 5.85 4.51 -22.19
N GLN A 204 7.03 5.01 -22.55
CA GLN A 204 7.70 4.64 -23.81
C GLN A 204 9.22 4.61 -23.61
N SER A 205 9.88 3.60 -24.20
CA SER A 205 11.35 3.58 -24.25
C SER A 205 11.89 4.37 -25.45
N THR A 206 13.06 4.99 -25.29
CA THR A 206 13.82 5.59 -26.40
C THR A 206 14.51 4.55 -27.28
N ALA A 207 14.56 3.27 -26.85
CA ALA A 207 15.26 2.22 -27.55
C ALA A 207 14.81 2.09 -29.03
N PRO A 208 15.74 1.91 -29.99
CA PRO A 208 17.16 1.61 -29.81
C PRO A 208 18.06 2.86 -29.62
N ALA A 209 17.51 4.08 -29.57
CA ALA A 209 18.28 5.29 -29.41
C ALA A 209 18.76 5.48 -27.96
N LYS A 210 20.07 5.74 -27.84
CA LYS A 210 20.77 6.00 -26.57
C LYS A 210 21.14 7.47 -26.47
N PHE A 211 21.16 7.98 -25.24
CA PHE A 211 21.45 9.38 -24.94
C PHE A 211 22.19 9.48 -23.60
N ASN A 212 22.96 10.56 -23.39
CA ASN A 212 23.28 11.00 -22.04
C ASN A 212 22.01 11.46 -21.30
N TRP A 213 22.04 11.53 -19.97
CA TRP A 213 20.82 11.75 -19.17
C TRP A 213 20.08 13.05 -19.54
N LYS A 214 20.83 14.14 -19.80
CA LYS A 214 20.26 15.44 -20.17
C LYS A 214 19.56 15.41 -21.53
N ASN A 215 20.14 14.73 -22.52
CA ASN A 215 19.54 14.57 -23.83
C ASN A 215 18.33 13.62 -23.78
N ALA A 216 18.35 12.61 -22.90
CA ALA A 216 17.23 11.72 -22.65
C ALA A 216 16.01 12.46 -22.06
N GLU A 217 16.22 13.32 -21.05
CA GLU A 217 15.17 14.19 -20.50
C GLU A 217 14.66 15.17 -21.57
N SER A 218 15.56 15.79 -22.34
CA SER A 218 15.18 16.69 -23.45
C SER A 218 14.34 15.98 -24.52
N TYR A 219 14.65 14.71 -24.80
CA TYR A 219 13.84 13.87 -25.69
C TYR A 219 12.46 13.60 -25.10
N CYS A 220 12.35 13.20 -23.83
CA CYS A 220 11.05 12.99 -23.18
C CYS A 220 10.20 14.28 -23.19
N ILE A 221 10.79 15.43 -22.88
CA ILE A 221 10.12 16.74 -22.94
C ILE A 221 9.58 17.02 -24.35
N SER A 222 10.33 16.68 -25.41
CA SER A 222 9.83 16.81 -26.80
C SER A 222 8.57 15.98 -27.08
N GLN A 223 8.37 14.89 -26.33
CA GLN A 223 7.20 14.02 -26.41
C GLN A 223 6.08 14.39 -25.42
N ARG A 224 6.18 15.57 -24.78
CA ARG A 224 5.31 16.04 -23.67
C ARG A 224 5.29 15.04 -22.50
N ALA A 225 6.47 14.58 -22.13
CA ALA A 225 6.74 13.63 -21.05
C ALA A 225 7.99 14.07 -20.27
N HIS A 226 8.32 13.34 -19.21
CA HIS A 226 9.61 13.42 -18.53
C HIS A 226 10.27 12.04 -18.52
N LEU A 227 11.54 11.94 -18.14
CA LEU A 227 12.11 10.67 -17.73
C LEU A 227 11.28 10.04 -16.60
N VAL A 228 11.19 8.71 -16.59
CA VAL A 228 10.27 7.98 -15.71
C VAL A 228 10.53 8.25 -14.23
N SER A 229 9.49 8.72 -13.54
CA SER A 229 9.34 8.66 -12.09
C SER A 229 8.74 7.31 -11.68
N ILE A 230 9.22 6.73 -10.58
CA ILE A 230 8.80 5.41 -10.10
C ILE A 230 8.49 5.55 -8.60
N HIS A 231 7.26 5.23 -8.20
CA HIS A 231 6.75 5.49 -6.84
C HIS A 231 6.41 4.24 -6.02
N ASN A 232 6.49 3.06 -6.62
CA ASN A 232 6.19 1.79 -5.97
C ASN A 232 6.79 0.62 -6.77
N ASP A 233 6.78 -0.55 -6.15
CA ASP A 233 7.35 -1.78 -6.71
C ASP A 233 6.55 -2.31 -7.93
N ASP A 234 5.24 -2.08 -8.02
CA ASP A 234 4.44 -2.50 -9.18
C ASP A 234 4.77 -1.67 -10.43
N GLU A 235 4.92 -0.35 -10.27
CA GLU A 235 5.40 0.54 -11.32
C GLU A 235 6.85 0.19 -11.72
N PHE A 236 7.72 -0.09 -10.75
CA PHE A 236 9.07 -0.57 -11.04
C PHE A 236 9.05 -1.86 -11.87
N LYS A 237 8.31 -2.88 -11.41
CA LYS A 237 8.20 -4.18 -12.10
C LYS A 237 7.65 -4.03 -13.51
N PHE A 238 6.64 -3.19 -13.71
CA PHE A 238 6.08 -2.90 -15.03
C PHE A 238 7.15 -2.29 -15.95
N VAL A 239 7.83 -1.23 -15.49
CA VAL A 239 8.88 -0.53 -16.26
C VAL A 239 10.03 -1.48 -16.59
N ASP A 240 10.52 -2.24 -15.61
CA ASP A 240 11.66 -3.15 -15.77
C ASP A 240 11.30 -4.34 -16.68
N THR A 241 10.14 -4.96 -16.46
CA THR A 241 9.65 -6.07 -17.29
C THR A 241 9.43 -5.65 -18.73
N GLU A 242 8.86 -4.46 -18.98
CA GLU A 242 8.58 -3.99 -20.34
C GLU A 242 9.81 -3.46 -21.07
N PHE A 243 10.77 -2.84 -20.37
CA PHE A 243 11.85 -2.08 -20.99
C PHE A 243 13.30 -2.59 -20.72
N ASP A 244 13.56 -3.49 -19.76
CA ASP A 244 14.90 -4.13 -19.53
C ASP A 244 15.05 -5.53 -20.18
N LYS A 245 14.21 -5.88 -21.16
CA LYS A 245 14.02 -7.28 -21.63
C LYS A 245 15.27 -8.08 -22.06
N LYS A 246 16.46 -7.46 -22.20
CA LYS A 246 17.76 -8.12 -22.52
C LYS A 246 19.00 -7.38 -21.95
N SER A 247 18.97 -6.91 -20.69
CA SER A 247 20.10 -6.27 -19.97
C SER A 247 20.50 -4.85 -20.44
N ASN A 248 19.53 -3.99 -20.75
CA ASN A 248 19.79 -2.60 -21.12
C ASN A 248 19.49 -1.68 -19.94
N CYS A 249 20.52 -1.30 -19.18
CA CYS A 249 20.43 -0.21 -18.22
C CYS A 249 19.74 1.01 -18.85
N TYR A 250 18.79 1.63 -18.15
CA TYR A 250 18.01 2.75 -18.67
C TYR A 250 17.96 3.95 -17.71
N TRP A 251 18.00 5.15 -18.27
CA TRP A 251 17.83 6.38 -17.50
C TRP A 251 16.43 6.50 -16.90
N ILE A 252 16.38 6.97 -15.65
CA ILE A 252 15.17 7.37 -14.93
C ILE A 252 15.24 8.86 -14.57
N GLY A 253 14.12 9.47 -14.19
CA GLY A 253 14.04 10.92 -13.96
C GLY A 253 14.66 11.40 -12.65
N LEU A 254 15.32 10.52 -11.90
CA LEU A 254 15.84 10.84 -10.57
C LEU A 254 17.19 11.57 -10.67
N GLN A 255 17.23 12.79 -10.11
CA GLN A 255 18.40 13.67 -10.11
C GLN A 255 18.65 14.30 -8.73
N ALA A 256 19.90 14.71 -8.48
CA ALA A 256 20.27 15.46 -7.28
C ALA A 256 19.57 16.84 -7.25
N ALA A 257 18.91 17.16 -6.15
CA ALA A 257 18.17 18.42 -6.00
C ALA A 257 19.09 19.66 -5.96
N ASP A 258 20.26 19.54 -5.35
CA ASP A 258 21.34 20.55 -5.36
C ASP A 258 22.68 19.89 -4.97
N LYS A 259 23.80 20.52 -5.35
CA LYS A 259 25.17 20.09 -4.97
C LYS A 259 25.44 20.12 -3.47
N THR A 260 24.64 20.84 -2.68
CA THR A 260 24.83 20.98 -1.22
C THR A 260 23.92 20.08 -0.37
N GLN A 261 22.91 19.43 -0.97
CA GLN A 261 21.89 18.68 -0.20
C GLN A 261 21.85 17.19 -0.54
N LYS A 262 21.61 16.37 0.48
CA LYS A 262 21.43 14.90 0.38
C LYS A 262 20.05 14.51 -0.17
N ALA A 263 19.50 15.30 -1.09
CA ALA A 263 18.11 15.20 -1.56
C ALA A 263 18.05 14.84 -3.04
N TRP A 264 17.09 14.00 -3.38
CA TRP A 264 16.81 13.53 -4.74
C TRP A 264 15.41 14.00 -5.15
N ASN A 265 15.27 14.45 -6.40
CA ASN A 265 14.02 14.88 -7.01
C ASN A 265 13.80 14.17 -8.35
N TYR A 266 12.55 13.92 -8.73
CA TYR A 266 12.21 13.53 -10.09
C TYR A 266 12.07 14.76 -11.02
N THR A 267 12.38 14.62 -12.31
CA THR A 267 12.31 15.71 -13.31
C THR A 267 10.89 16.19 -13.59
N ASP A 268 9.88 15.35 -13.37
CA ASP A 268 8.45 15.70 -13.45
C ASP A 268 7.92 16.42 -12.19
N GLY A 269 8.77 16.66 -11.18
CA GLY A 269 8.38 17.30 -9.92
C GLY A 269 7.64 16.41 -8.92
N THR A 270 7.50 15.11 -9.20
CA THR A 270 6.93 14.14 -8.25
C THR A 270 7.88 13.83 -7.09
N LEU A 271 7.31 13.29 -6.01
CA LEU A 271 8.05 12.97 -4.79
C LEU A 271 9.03 11.80 -5.02
N TYR A 272 10.25 11.94 -4.51
CA TYR A 272 11.16 10.81 -4.31
C TYR A 272 10.73 10.03 -3.06
N ASN A 273 9.91 8.99 -3.28
CA ASN A 273 9.33 8.14 -2.24
C ASN A 273 9.63 6.63 -2.43
N PHE A 274 10.43 6.27 -3.43
CA PHE A 274 10.77 4.88 -3.74
C PHE A 274 12.21 4.76 -4.22
N VAL A 275 12.91 3.69 -3.79
CA VAL A 275 14.30 3.41 -4.13
C VAL A 275 14.56 1.90 -4.12
N ARG A 276 15.44 1.41 -4.99
CA ARG A 276 15.76 -0.02 -5.11
C ARG A 276 17.26 -0.21 -5.31
N LEU A 277 18.00 -0.74 -4.32
CA LEU A 277 19.47 -0.81 -4.35
C LEU A 277 20.00 -2.26 -4.16
N PRO A 278 21.21 -2.57 -4.66
CA PRO A 278 21.76 -3.92 -4.58
C PRO A 278 22.35 -4.23 -3.19
N PHE A 279 21.87 -5.31 -2.58
CA PHE A 279 22.36 -5.85 -1.31
C PHE A 279 23.47 -6.90 -1.54
N PRO A 280 24.46 -7.08 -0.63
CA PRO A 280 24.81 -6.24 0.51
C PRO A 280 25.88 -5.21 0.12
N THR A 281 25.49 -3.96 -0.17
CA THR A 281 26.47 -2.91 -0.43
C THR A 281 26.19 -1.66 0.39
N GLN A 282 27.25 -1.03 0.91
CA GLN A 282 27.21 0.34 1.46
C GLN A 282 26.99 1.41 0.38
N LYS A 283 26.56 1.01 -0.83
CA LYS A 283 26.48 1.85 -2.03
C LYS A 283 25.13 2.57 -2.08
N VAL A 284 24.97 3.51 -1.15
CA VAL A 284 23.85 4.47 -1.17
C VAL A 284 23.91 5.35 -2.41
N LEU A 285 22.76 5.87 -2.85
CA LEU A 285 22.70 6.94 -3.85
C LEU A 285 23.21 8.24 -3.22
N ASP A 286 24.47 8.59 -3.45
CA ASP A 286 25.09 9.83 -2.98
C ASP A 286 25.04 10.92 -4.05
N SER A 287 24.18 11.93 -3.84
CA SER A 287 23.97 13.07 -4.73
C SER A 287 25.22 13.95 -4.91
N ARG A 288 26.21 13.86 -4.01
CA ARG A 288 27.41 14.71 -4.01
C ARG A 288 28.42 14.34 -5.11
N PHE A 289 28.36 13.11 -5.62
CA PHE A 289 29.36 12.58 -6.57
C PHE A 289 28.77 12.19 -7.94
N ALA A 290 27.48 11.90 -7.99
CA ALA A 290 26.78 11.43 -9.19
C ALA A 290 25.36 12.00 -9.19
N PRO A 291 25.05 13.04 -9.99
CA PRO A 291 23.79 13.77 -9.85
C PRO A 291 22.63 13.16 -10.65
N CYS A 292 22.80 12.02 -11.33
CA CYS A 292 21.75 11.35 -12.09
C CYS A 292 21.76 9.84 -11.83
N VAL A 293 20.61 9.18 -12.04
CA VAL A 293 20.40 7.76 -11.73
C VAL A 293 19.86 7.00 -12.94
N TYR A 294 20.33 5.77 -13.12
CA TYR A 294 19.77 4.79 -14.05
C TYR A 294 19.28 3.56 -13.28
N SER A 295 18.33 2.82 -13.85
CA SER A 295 18.05 1.45 -13.43
C SER A 295 18.89 0.47 -14.24
N CYS A 296 19.44 -0.57 -13.60
CA CYS A 296 20.06 -1.69 -14.29
C CYS A 296 20.07 -2.95 -13.42
N ASN A 297 19.86 -4.13 -14.02
CA ASN A 297 19.82 -5.41 -13.32
C ASN A 297 18.85 -5.38 -12.12
N ASN A 298 17.66 -4.79 -12.29
CA ASN A 298 16.67 -4.58 -11.22
C ASN A 298 17.07 -3.58 -10.09
N TYR A 299 18.07 -2.70 -10.27
CA TYR A 299 18.48 -1.73 -9.24
C TYR A 299 18.82 -0.33 -9.78
N PHE A 300 18.46 0.68 -9.00
CA PHE A 300 18.89 2.07 -9.19
C PHE A 300 20.39 2.22 -8.89
N THR A 301 21.11 2.92 -9.75
CA THR A 301 22.55 3.14 -9.62
C THR A 301 22.91 4.58 -10.00
N ASN A 302 23.75 5.20 -9.17
CA ASN A 302 24.40 6.48 -9.42
C ASN A 302 25.21 6.46 -10.73
N ALA A 303 24.99 7.44 -11.60
CA ALA A 303 25.87 7.72 -12.74
C ALA A 303 26.82 8.89 -12.45
N ASN A 304 28.12 8.59 -12.44
CA ASN A 304 29.14 9.62 -12.44
C ASN A 304 28.99 10.50 -13.69
N GLN A 305 28.94 11.82 -13.51
CA GLN A 305 28.89 12.84 -14.57
C GLN A 305 27.68 12.81 -15.53
N CYS A 306 26.80 11.79 -15.47
CA CYS A 306 25.59 11.66 -16.29
C CYS A 306 25.79 11.48 -17.82
N GLU A 307 27.05 11.30 -18.27
CA GLU A 307 27.41 11.24 -19.70
C GLU A 307 27.27 9.86 -20.35
N ALA A 308 26.87 8.82 -19.61
CA ALA A 308 26.72 7.48 -20.16
C ALA A 308 25.60 7.42 -21.21
N GLU A 309 25.87 6.87 -22.40
CA GLU A 309 24.82 6.68 -23.40
C GLU A 309 24.01 5.42 -23.10
N LEU A 310 22.81 5.63 -22.55
CA LEU A 310 21.84 4.59 -22.21
C LEU A 310 20.53 4.83 -22.97
N ASN A 311 19.72 3.78 -23.11
CA ASN A 311 18.31 3.98 -23.42
C ASN A 311 17.66 4.72 -22.25
N ALA A 312 16.46 5.25 -22.46
CA ALA A 312 15.66 5.84 -21.40
C ALA A 312 14.21 5.37 -21.47
N VAL A 313 13.47 5.59 -20.39
CA VAL A 313 12.01 5.42 -20.36
C VAL A 313 11.38 6.78 -20.03
N CYS A 314 10.47 7.23 -20.87
CA CYS A 314 9.68 8.43 -20.66
C CYS A 314 8.31 8.07 -20.05
N LYS A 315 7.76 8.96 -19.20
CA LYS A 315 6.45 8.85 -18.55
C LYS A 315 5.64 10.14 -18.72
N LYS A 316 4.32 10.01 -18.92
CA LYS A 316 3.34 11.12 -18.90
C LYS A 316 1.97 10.61 -18.46
N PRO A 317 1.06 11.47 -17.96
CA PRO A 317 -0.33 11.07 -17.71
C PRO A 317 -1.03 10.62 -19.01
N VAL A 318 -2.11 9.84 -18.84
CA VAL A 318 -3.02 9.46 -19.94
C VAL A 318 -3.68 10.67 -20.60
N ILE A 319 -4.14 10.49 -21.84
CA ILE A 319 -4.94 11.51 -22.52
C ILE A 319 -6.36 11.48 -21.94
N ALA A 320 -6.72 12.54 -21.21
CA ALA A 320 -8.08 12.80 -20.73
C ALA A 320 -8.94 13.50 -21.79
#